data_AF-A0A1I0J507-F1
#
_entry.id   AF-A0A1I0J507-F1
#
_cell.length_a   1.000
_cell.length_b   1.000
_cell.length_c   1.000
_cell.angle_alpha   90.00
_cell.angle_beta   90.00
_cell.angle_gamma   90.00
#
_symmetry.space_group_name_H-M   'P 1'
#
loop_
_entity.id
_entity.type
_entity.pdbx_description
1 polymer ?
#
loop_
_entity_poly.entity_id
_entity_poly.type
_entity_poly.pdbx_seq_one_letter_code
_entity_poly.pdbx_strand_id
1 'polypeptide(L)' 'MSHGPVEKDPEEWTTGDEPMTAPQESYLRTLAREAGREVPGGLSKADASRMIDELRQDSERLHPSGDPSQDTDDRRTR' A
#
# COMPACT_ATOMS: atom_id res chain seq x y z
N MET A 1 -39.08 -18.52 12.61
CA MET A 1 -37.68 -18.89 12.35
C MET A 1 -36.92 -17.58 12.19
N SER A 2 -36.05 -17.22 13.14
CA SER A 2 -35.20 -16.03 13.04
C SER A 2 -34.08 -16.32 12.05
N HIS A 3 -33.99 -15.53 10.98
CA HIS A 3 -32.78 -15.47 10.17
C HIS A 3 -31.90 -14.39 10.81
N GLY A 4 -30.99 -14.81 11.69
CA GLY A 4 -29.93 -13.94 12.20
C GLY A 4 -29.09 -13.41 11.03
N PRO A 5 -28.50 -12.21 11.15
CA PRO A 5 -27.66 -11.69 10.09
C PRO A 5 -26.58 -12.74 9.81
N VAL A 6 -26.41 -13.09 8.55
CA VAL A 6 -25.30 -13.93 8.12
C VAL A 6 -24.05 -13.14 8.45
N GLU A 7 -23.46 -13.41 9.62
CA GLU A 7 -22.09 -13.03 9.96
C GLU A 7 -21.20 -13.80 8.99
N LYS A 8 -21.09 -13.25 7.78
CA LYS A 8 -20.12 -13.70 6.80
C LYS A 8 -18.77 -13.50 7.46
N ASP A 9 -18.07 -14.60 7.76
CA ASP A 9 -16.67 -14.56 8.17
C ASP A 9 -15.92 -13.63 7.20
N PRO A 10 -15.23 -12.59 7.67
CA PRO A 10 -14.52 -11.63 6.81
C PRO A 10 -13.54 -12.30 5.84
N GLU A 11 -13.13 -13.53 6.15
CA GLU A 11 -12.25 -14.39 5.35
C GLU A 11 -12.97 -15.01 4.14
N GLU A 12 -14.30 -15.23 4.19
CA GLU A 12 -15.11 -15.66 3.03
C GLU A 12 -15.34 -14.52 2.02
N TRP A 13 -15.15 -13.26 2.39
CA TRP A 13 -15.12 -12.16 1.44
C TRP A 13 -13.72 -12.04 0.80
N THR A 14 -13.23 -13.16 0.30
CA THR A 14 -11.92 -13.37 -0.33
C THR A 14 -11.91 -12.74 -1.72
N THR A 15 -12.05 -11.41 -1.77
CA THR A 15 -11.70 -10.63 -2.98
C THR A 15 -10.19 -10.65 -3.24
N GLY A 16 -9.43 -11.37 -2.40
CA GLY A 16 -7.98 -11.42 -2.40
C GLY A 16 -7.39 -12.41 -3.40
N ASP A 17 -8.06 -13.53 -3.69
CA ASP A 17 -7.56 -14.58 -4.60
C ASP A 17 -7.88 -14.33 -6.08
N GLU A 18 -8.60 -13.24 -6.38
CA GLU A 18 -8.82 -12.80 -7.76
C GLU A 18 -7.48 -12.42 -8.41
N PRO A 19 -7.31 -12.57 -9.74
CA PRO A 19 -6.14 -12.02 -10.42
C PRO A 19 -6.08 -10.50 -10.20
N MET A 20 -4.86 -9.95 -10.13
CA MET A 20 -4.70 -8.50 -10.01
C MET A 20 -5.43 -7.76 -11.14
N THR A 21 -6.00 -6.60 -10.80
CA THR A 21 -6.70 -5.78 -11.77
C THR A 21 -5.72 -4.95 -12.62
N ALA A 22 -6.08 -4.61 -13.86
CA ALA A 22 -5.23 -3.80 -14.73
C ALA A 22 -4.79 -2.44 -14.11
N PRO A 23 -5.65 -1.72 -13.34
CA PRO A 23 -5.21 -0.52 -12.61
C PRO A 23 -4.15 -0.82 -11.54
N GLN A 24 -4.30 -1.91 -10.78
CA GLN A 24 -3.30 -2.32 -9.80
C GLN A 24 -1.97 -2.66 -10.47
N GLU A 25 -2.00 -3.41 -11.57
CA GLU A 25 -0.80 -3.76 -12.34
C GLU A 25 -0.06 -2.51 -12.84
N SER A 26 -0.78 -1.54 -13.41
CA SER A 26 -0.17 -0.30 -13.91
C SER A 26 0.48 0.51 -12.78
N TYR A 27 -0.17 0.59 -11.62
CA TYR A 27 0.35 1.34 -10.49
C TYR A 27 1.55 0.63 -9.85
N LEU A 28 1.46 -0.69 -9.67
CA LEU A 28 2.52 -1.53 -9.16
C LEU A 28 3.79 -1.44 -10.01
N ARG A 29 3.66 -1.50 -11.35
CA ARG A 29 4.79 -1.31 -12.28
C ARG A 29 5.46 0.07 -12.16
N THR A 30 4.68 1.11 -11.87
CA THR A 30 5.21 2.47 -11.70
C THR A 30 6.05 2.55 -10.43
N LEU A 31 5.51 2.08 -9.31
CA LEU A 31 6.20 2.06 -8.02
C LEU A 31 7.45 1.18 -8.05
N ALA A 32 7.35 -0.01 -8.67
CA ALA A 32 8.48 -0.92 -8.80
C ALA A 32 9.61 -0.29 -9.63
N ARG A 33 9.29 0.43 -10.71
CA ARG A 33 10.29 1.19 -11.48
C ARG A 33 10.96 2.29 -10.66
N GLU A 34 10.20 3.02 -9.85
CA GLU A 34 10.75 4.06 -8.97
C GLU A 34 11.66 3.46 -7.88
N ALA A 35 11.28 2.31 -7.32
CA ALA A 35 12.06 1.59 -6.31
C ALA A 35 13.20 0.73 -6.90
N GLY A 36 13.31 0.62 -8.23
CA GLY A 36 14.28 -0.26 -8.89
C GLY A 36 14.03 -1.76 -8.64
N ARG A 37 12.77 -2.17 -8.43
CA ARG A 37 12.32 -3.54 -8.17
C ARG A 37 11.57 -4.11 -9.38
N GLU A 38 11.53 -5.44 -9.48
CA GLU A 38 10.71 -6.14 -10.48
C GLU A 38 9.34 -6.51 -9.92
N VAL A 39 8.32 -6.53 -10.78
CA VAL A 39 6.96 -6.94 -10.44
C VAL A 39 6.76 -8.41 -10.83
N PRO A 40 6.47 -9.32 -9.88
CA PRO A 40 6.11 -10.70 -10.22
C PRO A 40 4.84 -10.75 -11.07
N GLY A 41 4.82 -11.68 -12.04
CA GLY A 41 3.61 -11.97 -12.81
C GLY A 41 2.63 -12.85 -12.03
N GLY A 42 1.35 -12.79 -12.39
CA GLY A 42 0.32 -13.67 -11.82
C GLY A 42 -0.03 -13.39 -10.37
N LEU A 43 0.28 -12.18 -9.85
CA LEU A 43 -0.15 -11.77 -8.52
C LEU A 43 -1.66 -11.73 -8.42
N SER A 44 -2.15 -12.14 -7.25
CA SER A 44 -3.53 -11.94 -6.85
C SER A 44 -3.78 -10.45 -6.57
N LYS A 45 -5.04 -10.04 -6.55
CA LYS A 45 -5.46 -8.69 -6.20
C LYS A 45 -5.03 -8.32 -4.78
N ALA A 46 -5.09 -9.27 -3.84
CA ALA A 46 -4.58 -9.06 -2.49
C ALA A 46 -3.06 -8.88 -2.49
N ASP A 47 -2.32 -9.74 -3.17
CA ASP A 47 -0.86 -9.68 -3.19
C ASP A 47 -0.35 -8.43 -3.90
N ALA A 48 -1.00 -8.03 -5.00
CA ALA A 48 -0.73 -6.77 -5.67
C ALA A 48 -0.99 -5.57 -4.74
N SER A 49 -2.08 -5.59 -3.95
CA SER A 49 -2.36 -4.54 -2.97
C SER A 49 -1.29 -4.45 -1.89
N ARG A 50 -0.86 -5.59 -1.32
CA ARG A 50 0.20 -5.64 -0.30
C ARG A 50 1.53 -5.09 -0.84
N MET A 51 1.92 -5.51 -2.04
CA MET A 51 3.16 -5.05 -2.66
C MET A 51 3.10 -3.56 -3.04
N ILE A 52 1.93 -3.05 -3.44
CA ILE A 52 1.72 -1.61 -3.63
C ILE A 52 1.99 -0.88 -2.31
N ASP A 53 1.44 -1.34 -1.19
CA ASP A 53 1.63 -0.66 0.09
C ASP A 53 3.10 -0.68 0.55
N GLU A 54 3.81 -1.79 0.36
CA GLU A 54 5.27 -1.88 0.61
C GLU A 54 6.06 -0.89 -0.25
N LEU A 55 5.85 -0.89 -1.56
CA LEU A 55 6.59 -0.01 -2.47
C LEU A 55 6.23 1.47 -2.30
N ARG A 56 5.01 1.78 -1.84
CA ARG A 56 4.60 3.14 -1.49
C ARG A 56 5.34 3.64 -0.26
N GLN A 57 5.64 2.75 0.70
CA GLN A 57 6.42 3.11 1.88
C GLN A 57 7.89 3.35 1.54
N ASP A 58 8.43 2.55 0.63
CA ASP A 58 9.81 2.72 0.14
C ASP A 58 9.98 3.94 -0.79
N SER A 59 8.90 4.40 -1.44
CA SER A 59 8.96 5.56 -2.33
C SER A 59 9.07 6.87 -1.52
N GLU A 60 10.24 7.51 -1.60
CA GLU A 60 10.53 8.85 -1.03
C GLU A 60 9.54 9.94 -1.48
N ARG A 61 8.77 9.72 -2.55
CA ARG A 61 7.75 10.67 -3.04
C ARG A 61 6.46 10.64 -2.20
N LEU A 62 6.15 9.51 -1.57
CA LEU A 62 4.95 9.30 -0.78
C LEU A 62 5.21 9.35 0.73
N HIS A 63 6.45 9.12 1.14
CA HIS A 63 6.96 9.54 2.44
C HIS A 63 7.59 10.93 2.28
N PRO A 64 6.84 12.03 2.46
CA PRO A 64 7.47 13.33 2.64
C PRO A 64 8.35 13.22 3.89
N SER A 65 9.62 12.90 3.69
CA SER A 65 10.69 13.12 4.66
C SER A 65 10.84 14.63 4.78
N GLY A 66 9.93 15.16 5.56
CA GLY A 66 9.72 16.54 5.90
C GLY A 66 8.89 16.50 7.16
N ASP A 67 9.49 15.99 8.23
CA ASP A 67 9.16 16.44 9.58
C ASP A 67 9.94 17.75 9.79
N PRO A 68 9.36 18.94 9.54
CA PRO A 68 9.99 20.21 9.88
C PRO A 68 9.94 20.50 11.39
N SER A 69 9.53 19.55 12.23
CA SER A 69 9.24 19.81 13.64
C SER A 69 10.40 19.55 14.59
N GLN A 70 11.62 19.37 14.07
CA GLN A 70 12.87 19.29 14.86
C GLN A 70 13.88 20.33 14.37
N ASP A 71 13.47 21.60 14.24
CA ASP A 71 14.42 22.73 14.24
C ASP A 71 13.78 23.99 14.87
N THR A 72 13.04 23.78 15.97
CA THR A 72 12.73 24.85 16.92
C THR A 72 13.62 24.71 18.15
N ASP A 73 14.93 24.60 17.95
CA ASP A 73 15.87 24.98 18.98
C ASP A 73 17.00 25.77 18.34
N ASP A 74 17.59 26.68 19.10
CA ASP A 74 18.79 27.43 18.73
C ASP A 74 18.65 28.67 17.82
N ARG A 75 17.83 29.64 18.25
CA ARG A 75 18.20 31.06 18.04
C ARG A 75 17.71 32.04 19.11
N ARG A 76 17.82 31.65 20.39
CA ARG A 76 17.73 32.61 21.50
C ARG A 76 19.08 32.83 22.18
N THR A 77 20.11 33.05 21.37
CA THR A 77 21.25 33.87 21.82
C THR A 77 20.89 35.33 21.58
N ARG A 78 20.41 35.97 22.66
CA ARG A 78 20.70 37.34 23.17
C ARG A 78 19.47 38.05 23.71
#